data_AF-A0A921F8Y2-F1
#
_entry.id   AF-A0A921F8Y2-F1
#
_cell.length_a   1.000
_cell.length_b   1.000
_cell.length_c   1.000
_cell.angle_alpha   90.00
_cell.angle_beta   90.00
_cell.angle_gamma   90.00
#
_symmetry.space_group_name_H-M   'P 1'
#
loop_
_entity.id
_entity.type
_entity.pdbx_description
1 polymer ?
#
loop_
_entity_poly.entity_id
_entity_poly.type
_entity_poly.pdbx_seq_one_letter_code
_entity_poly.pdbx_strand_id
1 'polypeptide(L)'
;MAEETNVEAVETEEQTEVQGEQTEQTESTEKTYTKDQVNKMIAERLAREQQKNKEKEEQAKKLAKMNAEQKQQFELDQANKRAQDAQDQLARYEMQGQARSMFAEAKISAPDDVLNLVVTDKAETTQANVTALTEFAKTIRQSAVDEIMKGKTPKDFTQTQVTTADYNKMSYAEIAKLQKENPEGFKQMLGGK
;
A
#
# COMPACT_ATOMS: atom_id res chain seq x y z
N MET A 1 -30.43 1.10 33.61
CA MET A 1 -30.85 2.14 32.67
C MET A 1 -31.04 1.48 31.33
N ALA A 2 -32.30 1.43 30.92
CA ALA A 2 -32.78 0.97 29.63
C ALA A 2 -33.10 2.21 28.79
N GLU A 3 -32.88 2.11 27.48
CA GLU A 3 -33.57 2.82 26.39
C GLU A 3 -33.17 2.04 25.12
N GLU A 4 -34.01 1.10 24.68
CA GLU A 4 -35.03 1.26 23.62
C GLU A 4 -34.40 1.34 22.21
N THR A 5 -34.30 0.21 21.50
CA THR A 5 -35.25 -0.33 20.50
C THR A 5 -35.46 0.55 19.27
N ASN A 6 -35.02 0.07 18.09
CA ASN A 6 -35.90 -0.18 16.93
C ASN A 6 -35.11 -0.90 15.81
N VAL A 7 -35.45 -2.15 15.52
CA VAL A 7 -35.12 -2.82 14.24
C VAL A 7 -36.42 -3.45 13.75
N GLU A 8 -37.04 -2.79 12.77
CA GLU A 8 -38.25 -3.25 12.10
C GLU A 8 -37.99 -4.56 11.36
N ALA A 9 -38.54 -5.63 11.89
CA ALA A 9 -38.96 -6.80 11.13
C ALA A 9 -40.35 -6.50 10.57
N VAL A 10 -40.46 -6.33 9.26
CA VAL A 10 -41.76 -6.25 8.57
C VAL A 10 -42.13 -7.67 8.14
N GLU A 11 -42.95 -8.27 8.98
CA GLU A 11 -43.66 -9.52 8.75
C GLU A 11 -44.78 -9.31 7.72
N THR A 12 -45.10 -10.41 7.06
CA THR A 12 -46.08 -10.54 5.98
C THR A 12 -47.50 -10.46 6.52
N GLU A 13 -48.24 -9.39 6.19
CA GLU A 13 -49.70 -9.40 6.27
C GLU A 13 -50.27 -8.53 5.14
N GLU A 14 -50.78 -9.16 4.09
CA GLU A 14 -51.72 -8.50 3.19
C GLU A 14 -53.09 -9.15 3.40
N GLN A 15 -54.00 -8.30 3.85
CA GLN A 15 -55.36 -8.57 4.25
C GLN A 15 -56.17 -9.14 3.09
N THR A 16 -57.06 -10.09 3.38
CA THR A 16 -58.29 -10.21 2.58
C THR A 16 -59.46 -10.37 3.53
N GLU A 17 -60.40 -9.44 3.39
CA GLU A 17 -61.63 -9.24 4.13
C GLU A 17 -62.36 -10.50 4.59
N VAL A 18 -62.73 -10.46 5.87
CA VAL A 18 -63.82 -11.21 6.47
C VAL A 18 -65.15 -10.76 5.85
N GLN A 19 -65.85 -11.66 5.16
CA GLN A 19 -67.25 -11.48 4.78
C GLN A 19 -68.05 -12.74 5.08
N GLY A 20 -68.95 -12.61 6.07
CA GLY A 20 -70.29 -13.19 6.05
C GLY A 20 -70.42 -14.70 6.21
N GLU A 21 -70.87 -15.11 7.39
CA GLU A 21 -71.59 -16.37 7.60
C GLU A 21 -72.65 -16.61 6.52
N GLN A 22 -72.52 -17.71 5.79
CA GLN A 22 -73.65 -18.52 5.33
C GLN A 22 -73.28 -20.00 5.51
N THR A 23 -73.76 -20.56 6.62
CA THR A 23 -73.97 -21.99 6.78
C THR A 23 -74.97 -22.47 5.73
N GLU A 24 -74.48 -22.99 4.61
CA GLU A 24 -75.23 -23.96 3.81
C GLU A 24 -74.71 -25.36 4.11
N GLN A 25 -75.51 -26.11 4.87
CA GLN A 25 -75.46 -27.56 4.88
C GLN A 25 -75.67 -28.04 3.44
N THR A 26 -74.58 -28.43 2.78
CA THR A 26 -74.67 -29.23 1.57
C THR A 26 -74.73 -30.69 1.99
N GLU A 27 -75.93 -31.27 1.89
CA GLU A 27 -76.12 -32.72 1.91
C GLU A 27 -75.10 -33.36 0.96
N SER A 28 -74.26 -34.22 1.53
CA SER A 28 -73.33 -35.06 0.78
C SER A 28 -74.14 -36.14 0.06
N THR A 29 -74.76 -35.74 -1.05
CA THR A 29 -75.10 -36.68 -2.11
C THR A 29 -73.79 -37.29 -2.60
N GLU A 30 -73.57 -38.58 -2.33
CA GLU A 30 -72.46 -39.36 -2.89
C GLU A 30 -72.55 -39.26 -4.42
N LYS A 31 -71.78 -38.34 -5.01
CA LYS A 31 -71.68 -38.20 -6.47
C LYS A 31 -70.98 -39.44 -7.01
N THR A 32 -71.74 -40.41 -7.51
CA THR A 32 -71.20 -41.55 -8.23
C THR A 32 -70.67 -41.07 -9.58
N TYR A 33 -69.35 -40.94 -9.71
CA TYR A 33 -68.70 -40.56 -10.95
C TYR A 33 -68.71 -41.73 -11.94
N THR A 34 -68.99 -41.45 -13.22
CA THR A 34 -68.75 -42.42 -14.29
C THR A 34 -67.25 -42.60 -14.53
N LYS A 35 -66.83 -43.81 -14.97
CA LYS A 35 -65.42 -44.14 -15.23
C LYS A 35 -64.73 -43.10 -16.13
N ASP A 36 -65.45 -42.54 -17.12
CA ASP A 36 -64.94 -41.49 -18.00
C ASP A 36 -64.68 -40.15 -17.31
N GLN A 37 -65.51 -39.77 -16.34
CA GLN A 37 -65.30 -38.55 -15.55
C GLN A 37 -64.09 -38.69 -14.63
N VAL A 38 -63.90 -39.87 -14.02
CA VAL A 38 -62.72 -40.18 -13.20
C VAL A 38 -61.45 -40.15 -14.05
N ASN A 39 -61.48 -40.77 -15.24
CA ASN A 39 -60.34 -40.76 -16.16
C ASN A 39 -59.96 -39.34 -16.60
N LYS A 40 -60.94 -38.48 -16.90
CA LYS A 40 -60.69 -37.06 -17.23
C LYS A 40 -60.05 -36.31 -16.05
N MET A 41 -60.56 -36.50 -14.83
CA MET A 41 -60.02 -35.85 -13.64
C MET A 41 -58.59 -36.33 -13.32
N ILE A 42 -58.29 -37.61 -13.53
CA ILE A 42 -56.93 -38.16 -13.40
C ILE A 42 -56.00 -37.57 -14.47
N ALA A 43 -56.44 -37.50 -15.72
CA ALA A 43 -55.65 -36.92 -16.81
C ALA A 43 -55.35 -35.43 -16.57
N GLU A 44 -56.33 -34.64 -16.12
CA GLU A 44 -56.14 -33.24 -15.74
C GLU A 44 -55.21 -33.08 -14.54
N ARG A 45 -55.28 -33.99 -13.55
CA ARG A 45 -54.38 -33.97 -12.40
C ARG A 45 -52.95 -34.32 -12.81
N LEU A 46 -52.77 -35.33 -13.66
CA LEU A 46 -51.48 -35.74 -14.18
C LEU A 46 -50.87 -34.64 -15.06
N ALA A 47 -51.67 -33.98 -15.91
CA ALA A 47 -51.21 -32.84 -16.70
C ALA A 47 -50.77 -31.67 -15.81
N ARG A 48 -51.54 -31.35 -14.76
CA ARG A 48 -51.14 -30.32 -13.77
C ARG A 48 -49.88 -30.69 -13.00
N GLU A 49 -49.71 -31.94 -12.60
CA GLU A 49 -48.50 -32.40 -11.91
C GLU A 49 -47.27 -32.38 -12.83
N GLN A 50 -47.41 -32.84 -14.07
CA GLN A 50 -46.33 -32.77 -15.07
C GLN A 50 -45.91 -31.32 -15.33
N GLN A 51 -46.88 -30.41 -15.47
CA GLN A 51 -46.60 -28.99 -15.66
C GLN A 51 -45.87 -28.38 -14.45
N LYS A 52 -46.35 -28.66 -13.24
CA LYS A 52 -45.67 -28.21 -12.00
C LYS A 52 -44.26 -28.78 -11.86
N ASN A 53 -44.03 -30.04 -12.25
CA ASN A 53 -42.70 -30.64 -12.20
C ASN A 53 -41.75 -30.01 -13.22
N LYS A 54 -42.22 -29.74 -14.45
CA LYS A 54 -41.43 -29.04 -15.47
C LYS A 54 -41.03 -27.65 -15.02
N GLU A 55 -41.96 -26.88 -14.45
CA GLU A 55 -41.69 -25.54 -13.94
C GLU A 55 -40.68 -25.56 -12.78
N LYS A 56 -40.79 -26.54 -11.87
CA LYS A 56 -39.81 -26.74 -10.79
C LYS A 56 -38.43 -27.10 -11.33
N GLU A 57 -38.35 -27.98 -12.32
CA GLU A 57 -37.08 -28.34 -12.95
C GLU A 57 -36.44 -27.17 -13.69
N GLU A 58 -37.21 -26.36 -14.41
CA GLU A 58 -36.70 -25.19 -15.13
C GLU A 58 -36.20 -24.11 -14.16
N GLN A 59 -36.93 -23.86 -13.07
CA GLN A 59 -36.48 -22.93 -12.02
C GLN A 59 -35.21 -23.44 -11.35
N ALA A 60 -35.13 -24.73 -10.99
CA ALA A 60 -33.93 -25.33 -10.41
C ALA A 60 -32.74 -25.29 -11.38
N LYS A 61 -32.95 -25.58 -12.67
CA LYS A 61 -31.91 -25.48 -13.72
C LYS A 61 -31.44 -24.04 -13.91
N LYS A 62 -32.35 -23.05 -13.88
CA LYS A 62 -32.00 -21.63 -13.98
C LYS A 62 -31.21 -21.14 -12.77
N LEU A 63 -31.62 -21.53 -11.56
CA LEU A 63 -30.90 -21.24 -10.32
C LEU A 63 -29.51 -21.88 -10.31
N ALA A 64 -29.40 -23.15 -10.72
CA ALA A 64 -28.13 -23.85 -10.82
C ALA A 64 -27.18 -23.20 -11.85
N LYS A 65 -27.70 -22.80 -13.02
CA LYS A 65 -26.94 -22.06 -14.04
C LYS A 65 -26.45 -20.73 -13.52
N MET A 66 -27.31 -19.93 -12.89
CA MET A 66 -26.91 -18.65 -12.30
C MET A 66 -25.83 -18.83 -11.23
N ASN A 67 -25.96 -19.84 -10.36
CA ASN A 67 -24.97 -20.10 -9.32
C ASN A 67 -23.61 -20.54 -9.92
N ALA A 68 -23.64 -21.37 -10.97
CA ALA A 68 -22.43 -21.81 -11.67
C ALA A 68 -21.74 -20.66 -12.42
N GLU A 69 -22.50 -19.83 -13.13
CA GLU A 69 -21.99 -18.66 -13.87
C GLU A 69 -21.40 -17.62 -12.91
N GLN A 70 -22.07 -17.33 -11.79
CA GLN A 70 -21.56 -16.40 -10.77
C GLN A 70 -20.26 -16.90 -10.14
N LYS A 71 -20.16 -18.20 -9.85
CA LYS A 71 -18.93 -18.81 -9.33
C LYS A 71 -17.79 -18.71 -10.34
N GLN A 72 -18.05 -19.06 -11.60
CA GLN A 72 -17.03 -18.94 -12.66
C GLN A 72 -16.58 -17.49 -12.88
N GLN A 73 -17.51 -16.54 -12.87
CA GLN A 73 -17.17 -15.12 -13.00
C GLN A 73 -16.34 -14.63 -11.82
N PHE A 74 -16.66 -15.04 -10.59
CA PHE A 74 -15.87 -14.71 -9.42
C PHE A 74 -14.46 -15.33 -9.48
N GLU A 75 -14.34 -16.59 -9.90
CA GLU A 75 -13.05 -17.25 -10.07
C GLU A 75 -12.21 -16.57 -11.16
N LEU A 76 -12.83 -16.19 -12.28
CA LEU A 76 -12.16 -15.45 -13.35
C LEU A 76 -11.75 -14.05 -12.92
N ASP A 77 -12.62 -13.32 -12.22
CA ASP A 77 -12.29 -11.99 -11.71
C ASP A 77 -11.14 -12.06 -10.69
N GLN A 78 -11.18 -13.05 -9.80
CA GLN A 78 -10.11 -13.28 -8.85
C GLN A 78 -8.79 -13.68 -9.53
N ALA A 79 -8.85 -14.49 -10.59
CA ALA A 79 -7.67 -14.84 -11.39
C ALA A 79 -7.11 -13.63 -12.14
N ASN A 80 -7.98 -12.83 -12.76
CA ASN A 80 -7.59 -11.60 -13.46
C ASN A 80 -6.96 -10.58 -12.51
N LYS A 81 -7.54 -10.41 -11.31
CA LYS A 81 -6.98 -9.53 -10.28
C LYS A 81 -5.59 -9.98 -9.85
N ARG A 82 -5.39 -11.28 -9.60
CA ARG A 82 -4.04 -11.81 -9.29
C ARG A 82 -3.06 -11.61 -10.45
N ALA A 83 -3.51 -11.76 -11.69
CA ALA A 83 -2.67 -11.53 -12.85
C ALA A 83 -2.28 -10.05 -12.98
N GLN A 84 -3.22 -9.12 -12.77
CA GLN A 84 -2.96 -7.69 -12.74
C GLN A 84 -2.01 -7.31 -11.60
N ASP A 85 -2.28 -7.78 -10.38
CA ASP A 85 -1.40 -7.53 -9.22
C ASP A 85 0.04 -8.03 -9.49
N ALA A 86 0.18 -9.21 -10.13
CA ALA A 86 1.50 -9.74 -10.49
C ALA A 86 2.18 -8.93 -11.59
N GLN A 87 1.43 -8.48 -12.61
CA GLN A 87 1.95 -7.62 -13.66
C GLN A 87 2.39 -6.26 -13.11
N ASP A 88 1.60 -5.67 -12.22
CA ASP A 88 1.91 -4.39 -11.57
C ASP A 88 3.14 -4.50 -10.67
N GLN A 89 3.27 -5.59 -9.93
CA GLN A 89 4.47 -5.87 -9.14
C GLN A 89 5.71 -5.98 -10.05
N LEU A 90 5.62 -6.72 -11.15
CA LEU A 90 6.73 -6.90 -12.07
C LEU A 90 7.14 -5.58 -12.73
N ALA A 91 6.17 -4.78 -13.18
CA ALA A 91 6.40 -3.44 -13.71
C ALA A 91 7.09 -2.53 -12.66
N ARG A 92 6.65 -2.58 -11.40
CA ARG A 92 7.30 -1.87 -10.30
C ARG A 92 8.74 -2.31 -10.09
N TYR A 93 9.03 -3.61 -10.11
CA TYR A 93 10.41 -4.12 -9.99
C TYR A 93 11.30 -3.67 -11.16
N GLU A 94 10.79 -3.66 -12.39
CA GLU A 94 11.54 -3.16 -13.55
C GLU A 94 11.86 -1.66 -13.41
N MET A 95 10.88 -0.86 -13.00
CA MET A 95 11.07 0.56 -12.72
C MET A 95 12.03 0.82 -11.57
N GLN A 96 12.02 -0.01 -10.52
CA GLN A 96 13.02 0.02 -9.45
C GLN A 96 14.42 -0.26 -9.95
N GLY A 97 14.59 -1.23 -10.85
CA GLY A 97 15.86 -1.52 -11.50
C GLY A 97 16.39 -0.32 -12.28
N GLN A 98 15.53 0.33 -13.06
CA GLN A 98 15.89 1.54 -13.81
C GLN A 98 16.26 2.71 -12.88
N ALA A 99 15.44 2.98 -11.86
CA ALA A 99 15.74 4.01 -10.86
C ALA A 99 17.07 3.74 -10.13
N ARG A 100 17.34 2.48 -9.76
CA ARG A 100 18.61 2.07 -9.16
C ARG A 100 19.79 2.33 -10.10
N SER A 101 19.65 2.04 -11.40
CA SER A 101 20.68 2.36 -12.40
C SER A 101 20.95 3.86 -12.46
N MET A 102 19.90 4.69 -12.52
CA MET A 102 20.02 6.15 -12.56
C MET A 102 20.70 6.71 -11.29
N PHE A 103 20.37 6.20 -10.11
CA PHE A 103 21.06 6.60 -8.86
C PHE A 103 22.54 6.16 -8.85
N ALA A 104 22.83 4.95 -9.35
CA ALA A 104 24.20 4.45 -9.47
C ALA A 104 25.03 5.32 -10.44
N GLU A 105 24.47 5.75 -11.57
CA GLU A 105 25.08 6.72 -12.48
C GLU A 105 25.39 8.05 -11.80
N ALA A 106 24.50 8.51 -10.92
CA ALA A 106 24.71 9.70 -10.10
C ALA A 106 25.70 9.51 -8.94
N LYS A 107 26.30 8.30 -8.78
CA LYS A 107 27.15 7.91 -7.65
C LYS A 107 26.45 8.09 -6.30
N ILE A 108 25.17 7.74 -6.26
CA ILE A 108 24.34 7.72 -5.05
C ILE A 108 23.90 6.27 -4.85
N SER A 109 24.26 5.67 -3.72
CA SER A 109 23.74 4.37 -3.33
C SER A 109 22.41 4.58 -2.60
N ALA A 110 21.29 4.38 -3.28
CA ALA A 110 19.97 4.44 -2.68
C ALA A 110 19.57 3.05 -2.14
N PRO A 111 19.15 2.93 -0.86
CA PRO A 111 18.59 1.70 -0.34
C PRO A 111 17.20 1.42 -0.94
N ASP A 112 16.76 0.17 -0.84
CA ASP A 112 15.51 -0.29 -1.46
C ASP A 112 14.27 0.44 -0.94
N ASP A 113 14.28 0.86 0.32
CA ASP A 113 13.21 1.69 0.91
C ASP A 113 13.06 3.04 0.20
N VAL A 114 14.17 3.65 -0.23
CA VAL A 114 14.15 4.92 -0.98
C VAL A 114 13.71 4.69 -2.42
N LEU A 115 14.10 3.58 -3.02
CA LEU A 115 13.64 3.20 -4.36
C LEU A 115 12.11 2.95 -4.37
N ASN A 116 11.59 2.27 -3.34
CA ASN A 116 10.15 2.06 -3.16
C ASN A 116 9.35 3.37 -3.05
N LEU A 117 9.92 4.41 -2.44
CA LEU A 117 9.27 5.71 -2.30
C LEU A 117 9.24 6.52 -3.61
N VAL A 118 10.27 6.34 -4.44
CA VAL A 118 10.47 7.10 -5.67
C VAL A 118 9.74 6.48 -6.86
N VAL A 119 9.57 5.16 -6.86
CA VAL A 119 8.90 4.42 -7.92
C VAL A 119 7.39 4.52 -7.78
N THR A 120 6.77 5.01 -8.85
CA THR A 120 5.32 5.19 -8.99
C THR A 120 4.83 4.39 -10.20
N ASP A 121 3.51 4.29 -10.38
CA ASP A 121 2.90 3.54 -11.49
C ASP A 121 3.21 4.13 -12.88
N LYS A 122 3.81 5.33 -12.96
CA LYS A 122 4.18 6.01 -14.20
C LYS A 122 5.69 6.20 -14.30
N ALA A 123 6.28 5.69 -15.38
CA ALA A 123 7.72 5.77 -15.66
C ALA A 123 8.25 7.22 -15.67
N GLU A 124 7.54 8.15 -16.33
CA GLU A 124 7.95 9.57 -16.40
C GLU A 124 8.03 10.21 -15.02
N THR A 125 7.06 9.92 -14.15
CA THR A 125 7.04 10.48 -12.79
C THR A 125 8.12 9.85 -11.91
N THR A 126 8.41 8.56 -12.09
CA THR A 126 9.54 7.89 -11.41
C THR A 126 10.86 8.56 -11.79
N GLN A 127 11.10 8.79 -13.09
CA GLN A 127 12.33 9.45 -13.56
C GLN A 127 12.46 10.89 -13.06
N ALA A 128 11.37 11.66 -13.07
CA ALA A 128 11.35 13.02 -12.52
C ALA A 128 11.68 13.01 -11.01
N ASN A 129 11.10 12.09 -10.25
CA ASN A 129 11.36 11.93 -8.82
C ASN A 129 12.82 11.53 -8.55
N VAL A 130 13.39 10.60 -9.33
CA VAL A 130 14.80 10.21 -9.25
C VAL A 130 15.72 11.41 -9.50
N THR A 131 15.40 12.21 -10.52
CA THR A 131 16.19 13.38 -10.90
C THR A 131 16.16 14.44 -9.80
N ALA A 132 14.96 14.78 -9.30
CA ALA A 132 14.78 15.75 -8.23
C ALA A 132 15.50 15.33 -6.94
N LEU A 133 15.41 14.05 -6.56
CA LEU A 133 16.12 13.55 -5.37
C LEU A 133 17.63 13.57 -5.55
N THR A 134 18.10 13.24 -6.76
CA THR A 134 19.53 13.30 -7.11
C THR A 134 20.08 14.72 -7.02
N GLU A 135 19.35 15.71 -7.52
CA GLU A 135 19.73 17.12 -7.42
C GLU A 135 19.74 17.59 -5.96
N PHE A 136 18.71 17.25 -5.20
CA PHE A 136 18.65 17.58 -3.78
C PHE A 136 19.83 16.98 -2.99
N ALA A 137 20.17 15.72 -3.25
CA ALA A 137 21.30 15.04 -2.63
C ALA A 137 22.65 15.70 -3.00
N LYS A 138 22.82 16.15 -4.25
CA LYS A 138 24.01 16.90 -4.68
C LYS A 138 24.12 18.23 -3.94
N THR A 139 23.02 18.97 -3.80
CA THR A 139 22.97 20.25 -3.08
C THR A 139 23.32 20.07 -1.61
N ILE A 140 22.76 19.06 -0.93
CA ILE A 140 23.12 18.75 0.46
C ILE A 140 24.60 18.41 0.58
N ARG A 141 25.12 17.56 -0.32
CA ARG A 141 26.53 17.19 -0.31
C ARG A 141 27.44 18.41 -0.49
N GLN A 142 27.11 19.31 -1.41
CA GLN A 142 27.85 20.56 -1.61
C GLN A 142 27.78 21.45 -0.37
N SER A 143 26.59 21.67 0.21
CA SER A 143 26.44 22.46 1.43
C SER A 143 27.24 21.88 2.59
N ALA A 144 27.22 20.55 2.78
CA ALA A 144 28.01 19.88 3.81
C ALA A 144 29.51 20.01 3.57
N VAL A 145 29.97 19.86 2.32
CA VAL A 145 31.38 20.08 1.96
C VAL A 145 31.79 21.54 2.21
N ASP A 146 30.93 22.49 1.85
CA ASP A 146 31.18 23.91 2.10
C ASP A 146 31.23 24.23 3.59
N GLU A 147 30.35 23.64 4.40
CA GLU A 147 30.39 23.75 5.87
C GLU A 147 31.65 23.13 6.46
N ILE A 148 32.09 21.97 5.95
CA ILE A 148 33.34 21.33 6.37
C ILE A 148 34.56 22.19 5.96
N MET A 149 34.56 22.75 4.75
CA MET A 149 35.63 23.65 4.28
C MET A 149 35.65 24.99 5.01
N LYS A 150 34.49 25.49 5.45
CA LYS A 150 34.36 26.63 6.38
C LYS A 150 34.67 26.24 7.82
N GLY A 151 34.66 24.94 8.12
CA GLY A 151 34.98 24.35 9.42
C GLY A 151 36.39 24.70 9.86
N LYS A 152 36.56 24.86 11.19
CA LYS A 152 37.72 25.46 11.86
C LYS A 152 39.06 25.06 11.23
N THR A 153 39.64 25.96 10.42
CA THR A 153 41.09 26.04 10.28
C THR A 153 41.67 26.05 11.69
N PRO A 154 42.62 25.16 12.03
CA PRO A 154 43.25 25.18 13.34
C PRO A 154 43.71 26.60 13.65
N LYS A 155 43.12 27.22 14.69
CA LYS A 155 43.40 28.62 15.03
C LYS A 155 44.81 28.84 15.57
N ASP A 156 45.57 27.79 15.80
CA ASP A 156 46.91 27.87 16.33
C ASP A 156 47.86 26.99 15.54
N PHE A 157 48.28 27.49 14.37
CA PHE A 157 49.70 27.45 14.05
C PHE A 157 50.28 28.84 14.31
N THR A 158 49.96 29.40 15.48
CA THR A 158 50.76 30.45 16.09
C THR A 158 52.07 29.78 16.47
N GLN A 159 53.01 29.72 15.53
CA GLN A 159 54.42 29.59 15.89
C GLN A 159 54.64 30.74 16.88
N THR A 160 54.69 30.42 18.18
CA THR A 160 54.89 31.42 19.21
C THR A 160 56.25 32.00 18.91
N GLN A 161 56.30 33.10 18.17
CA GLN A 161 57.53 33.84 17.92
C GLN A 161 57.84 34.53 19.23
N VAL A 162 58.46 33.78 20.15
CA VAL A 162 59.16 34.31 21.31
C VAL A 162 60.11 35.36 20.76
N THR A 163 59.99 36.63 21.15
CA THR A 163 60.90 37.66 20.63
C THR A 163 62.27 37.56 21.30
N THR A 164 63.30 38.23 20.77
CA THR A 164 64.65 38.21 21.39
C THR A 164 64.64 38.81 22.79
N ALA A 165 63.73 39.75 23.06
CA ALA A 165 63.51 40.32 24.37
C ALA A 165 62.85 39.34 25.35
N ASP A 166 61.99 38.46 24.86
CA ASP A 166 61.34 37.42 25.66
C ASP A 166 62.31 36.27 25.93
N TYR A 167 63.13 35.90 24.94
CA TYR A 167 64.19 34.91 25.05
C TYR A 167 65.15 35.21 26.21
N ASN A 168 65.61 36.47 26.32
CA ASN A 168 66.54 36.90 27.37
C ASN A 168 65.92 36.91 28.78
N LYS A 169 64.59 36.83 28.88
CA LYS A 169 63.85 36.83 30.16
C LYS A 169 63.37 35.43 30.56
N MET A 170 63.46 34.44 29.66
CA MET A 170 63.04 33.07 29.92
C MET A 170 64.05 32.32 30.81
N SER A 171 63.52 31.42 31.62
CA SER A 171 64.32 30.49 32.42
C SER A 171 65.07 29.51 31.51
N TYR A 172 66.17 28.95 32.02
CA TYR A 172 66.94 27.91 31.33
C TYR A 172 66.07 26.72 30.87
N ALA A 173 65.08 26.33 31.69
CA ALA A 173 64.15 25.26 31.34
C ALA A 173 63.20 25.63 30.18
N GLU A 174 62.85 26.91 30.06
CA GLU A 174 61.98 27.42 28.99
C GLU A 174 62.78 27.61 27.70
N ILE A 175 64.03 28.07 27.81
CA ILE A 175 64.99 28.14 26.71
C ILE A 175 65.24 26.75 26.10
N ALA A 176 65.44 25.72 26.94
CA ALA A 176 65.63 24.34 26.48
C ALA A 176 64.40 23.77 25.75
N LYS A 177 63.19 24.13 26.19
CA LYS A 177 61.94 23.78 25.48
C LYS A 177 61.85 24.50 24.13
N LEU A 178 62.15 25.80 24.09
CA LEU A 178 62.13 26.60 22.87
C LEU A 178 63.10 26.06 21.82
N GLN A 179 64.30 25.63 22.23
CA GLN A 179 65.27 25.00 21.33
C GLN A 179 64.77 23.67 20.76
N LYS A 180 63.98 22.89 21.53
CA LYS A 180 63.44 21.59 21.11
C LYS A 180 62.22 21.74 20.20
N GLU A 181 61.36 22.70 20.49
CA GLU A 181 60.08 22.92 19.80
C GLU A 181 60.21 23.85 18.59
N ASN A 182 61.16 24.81 18.61
CA ASN A 182 61.44 25.73 17.51
C ASN A 182 62.95 26.02 17.35
N PRO A 183 63.74 25.07 16.83
CA PRO A 183 65.20 25.20 16.71
C PRO A 183 65.64 26.28 15.71
N GLU A 184 64.86 26.56 14.68
CA GLU A 184 65.18 27.61 13.69
C GLU A 184 64.90 29.00 14.24
N GLY A 185 63.77 29.21 14.92
CA GLY A 185 63.48 30.46 15.61
C GLY A 185 64.52 30.78 16.68
N PHE A 186 64.95 29.78 17.46
CA PHE A 186 66.01 29.95 18.46
C PHE A 186 67.35 30.40 17.86
N LYS A 187 67.77 29.87 16.70
CA LYS A 187 69.00 30.30 16.02
C LYS A 187 68.91 31.75 15.53
N GLN A 188 67.75 32.13 15.01
CA GLN A 188 67.49 33.50 14.57
C GLN A 188 67.50 34.49 15.75
N MET A 189 67.05 34.07 16.93
CA MET A 189 67.09 34.86 18.17
C MET A 189 68.51 35.12 18.69
N LEU A 190 69.43 34.18 18.44
CA LEU A 190 70.84 34.28 18.82
C LEU A 190 71.71 34.99 17.77
N GLY A 191 71.09 35.59 16.74
CA GLY A 191 71.81 36.36 15.71
C GLY A 191 72.48 35.50 14.64
N GLY A 192 72.08 34.23 14.49
CA GLY A 192 72.51 33.39 13.38
C GLY A 192 71.83 33.81 12.07
N LYS A 193 72.62 34.16 11.05
CA LYS A 193 72.15 34.21 9.66
C LYS A 193 71.99 32.81 9.09
#